data_AF-A0A7D7PXL9-F1
#
_entry.id   AF-A0A7D7PXL9-F1
#
_cell.length_a   1.000
_cell.length_b   1.000
_cell.length_c   1.000
_cell.angle_alpha   90.00
_cell.angle_beta   90.00
_cell.angle_gamma   90.00
#
_symmetry.space_group_name_H-M   'P 1'
#
loop_
_entity.id
_entity.type
_entity.pdbx_description
1 polymer ?
#
loop_
_entity_poly.entity_id
_entity_poly.type
_entity_poly.pdbx_seq_one_letter_code
_entity_poly.pdbx_strand_id
1 'polypeptide(L)'
;MRSGNRNDLAEVPLDYIDSNDVYLIYSDLFYDLVGSDAPAVKQAAVRLEDVGPESNPKDLRRVADYLASENVPFQVAVIPIQIGQNKDGSDWYGLSLTDRPEVVDALKYMQGKGGTLIQHGTTHQMGTMDNPYSGRSGEDYEFYRFGCTSTDTAPYAFEERTNDSYITPVGRAAQDDVDEWGDRLDAGRSVMEDAGLGEPTIFETPHYGGSVNSCVAMAQEYNARYEQGDYYASILTGQPSEAGKSYSQQFPYTVHDIYGGAVYPENLGNITEGEQNNHAIRDPKFLISRAKANLTARESTASFFFHPYLDIEYLKKTVTGIKRLGYEFRPVTELK
;
A
#
# COMPACT_ATOMS: atom_id res chain seq x y z
N MET A 1 -22.48 -5.83 -25.42
CA MET A 1 -23.12 -5.43 -26.69
C MET A 1 -23.37 -3.94 -26.69
N ARG A 2 -23.25 -3.25 -27.83
CA ARG A 2 -23.56 -1.81 -27.95
C ARG A 2 -24.68 -1.61 -28.97
N SER A 3 -25.74 -0.89 -28.58
CA SER A 3 -26.85 -0.51 -29.45
C SER A 3 -27.22 0.94 -29.18
N GLY A 4 -26.83 1.84 -30.09
CA GLY A 4 -26.94 3.29 -29.88
C GLY A 4 -26.18 3.73 -28.63
N ASN A 5 -26.89 4.34 -27.68
CA ASN A 5 -26.36 4.80 -26.40
C ASN A 5 -26.45 3.74 -25.27
N ARG A 6 -26.89 2.51 -25.58
CA ARG A 6 -26.99 1.43 -24.61
C ARG A 6 -25.80 0.49 -24.74
N ASN A 7 -25.14 0.24 -23.61
CA ASN A 7 -24.10 -0.78 -23.46
C ASN A 7 -24.61 -1.85 -22.51
N ASP A 8 -24.68 -3.09 -22.99
CA ASP A 8 -25.03 -4.26 -22.18
C ASP A 8 -23.75 -5.04 -21.88
N LEU A 9 -23.38 -5.11 -20.60
CA LEU A 9 -22.33 -5.97 -20.08
C LEU A 9 -22.99 -7.14 -19.34
N ALA A 10 -22.75 -8.37 -19.78
CA ALA A 10 -23.30 -9.58 -19.17
C ALA A 10 -22.21 -10.30 -18.36
N GLU A 11 -21.57 -9.55 -17.47
CA GLU A 11 -20.50 -9.99 -16.56
C GLU A 11 -20.66 -9.21 -15.25
N VAL A 12 -20.21 -9.78 -14.12
CA VAL A 12 -20.15 -9.07 -12.84
C VAL A 12 -18.67 -8.89 -12.46
N PRO A 13 -17.96 -7.95 -13.12
CA PRO A 13 -16.51 -7.82 -13.01
C PRO A 13 -16.03 -7.31 -11.63
N LEU A 14 -16.96 -7.05 -10.72
CA LEU A 14 -16.71 -6.65 -9.34
C LEU A 14 -16.96 -7.78 -8.33
N ASP A 15 -17.49 -8.94 -8.75
CA ASP A 15 -17.70 -10.09 -7.85
C ASP A 15 -16.36 -10.77 -7.48
N TYR A 16 -15.36 -10.71 -8.36
CA TYR A 16 -13.98 -11.15 -8.12
C TYR A 16 -13.01 -10.15 -8.74
N ILE A 17 -12.25 -9.43 -7.88
CA ILE A 17 -11.25 -8.44 -8.31
C ILE A 17 -9.87 -9.00 -7.99
N ASP A 18 -9.09 -9.30 -9.02
CA ASP A 18 -7.64 -9.56 -8.94
C ASP A 18 -6.94 -8.75 -10.03
N SER A 19 -5.75 -8.25 -9.72
CA SER A 19 -4.74 -7.63 -10.59
C SER A 19 -4.44 -8.32 -11.93
N ASN A 20 -5.02 -9.49 -12.20
CA ASN A 20 -4.83 -10.32 -13.40
C ASN A 20 -6.13 -10.74 -14.10
N ASP A 21 -7.29 -10.24 -13.67
CA ASP A 21 -8.59 -10.78 -14.10
C ASP A 21 -9.34 -9.85 -15.09
N VAL A 22 -10.55 -10.27 -15.49
CA VAL A 22 -11.52 -9.56 -16.34
C VAL A 22 -11.79 -8.14 -15.83
N TYR A 23 -11.57 -7.87 -14.55
CA TYR A 23 -11.59 -6.53 -13.96
C TYR A 23 -10.73 -5.51 -14.73
N LEU A 24 -9.59 -5.91 -15.30
CA LEU A 24 -8.75 -5.00 -16.11
C LEU A 24 -9.43 -4.59 -17.42
N ILE A 25 -10.14 -5.52 -18.06
CA ILE A 25 -10.94 -5.22 -19.27
C ILE A 25 -12.09 -4.29 -18.89
N TYR A 26 -12.76 -4.57 -17.77
CA TYR A 26 -13.85 -3.73 -17.29
C TYR A 26 -13.40 -2.30 -16.99
N SER A 27 -12.24 -2.15 -16.35
CA SER A 27 -11.63 -0.84 -16.07
C SER A 27 -11.33 -0.07 -17.36
N ASP A 28 -10.79 -0.74 -18.39
CA ASP A 28 -10.55 -0.10 -19.69
C ASP A 28 -11.84 0.33 -20.41
N LEU A 29 -12.90 -0.46 -20.32
CA LEU A 29 -14.17 -0.16 -21.00
C LEU A 29 -14.78 1.19 -20.55
N PHE A 30 -14.49 1.65 -19.33
CA PHE A 30 -15.02 2.92 -18.84
C PHE A 30 -14.61 4.11 -19.69
N TYR A 31 -13.40 4.14 -20.24
CA TYR A 31 -12.95 5.23 -21.10
C TYR A 31 -13.90 5.44 -22.28
N ASP A 32 -14.32 4.37 -22.96
CA ASP A 32 -15.27 4.47 -24.06
C ASP A 32 -16.70 4.82 -23.59
N LEU A 33 -17.09 4.35 -22.41
CA LEU A 33 -18.41 4.60 -21.83
C LEU A 33 -18.58 6.08 -21.44
N VAL A 34 -17.54 6.70 -20.89
CA VAL A 34 -17.57 8.12 -20.49
C VAL A 34 -17.11 9.06 -21.61
N GLY A 35 -16.71 8.52 -22.76
CA GLY A 35 -16.25 9.30 -23.91
C GLY A 35 -14.89 9.98 -23.69
N SER A 36 -13.99 9.31 -22.95
CA SER A 36 -12.63 9.78 -22.69
C SER A 36 -11.70 9.43 -23.86
N ASP A 37 -11.00 10.44 -24.36
CA ASP A 37 -9.94 10.31 -25.38
C ASP A 37 -8.55 10.19 -24.74
N ALA A 38 -8.46 9.69 -23.51
CA ALA A 38 -7.20 9.54 -22.79
C ALA A 38 -6.18 8.73 -23.62
N PRO A 39 -4.96 9.24 -23.81
CA PRO A 39 -3.95 8.53 -24.57
C PRO A 39 -3.50 7.29 -23.82
N ALA A 40 -3.16 6.23 -24.56
CA ALA A 40 -2.57 5.06 -23.93
C ALA A 40 -1.20 5.41 -23.33
N VAL A 41 -0.98 5.02 -22.08
CA VAL A 41 0.29 5.18 -21.36
C VAL A 41 0.69 3.88 -20.69
N LYS A 42 1.99 3.71 -20.46
CA LYS A 42 2.56 2.56 -19.76
C LYS A 42 3.52 3.08 -18.70
N GLN A 43 3.02 3.24 -17.48
CA GLN A 43 3.76 3.80 -16.38
C GLN A 43 4.05 2.76 -15.31
N ALA A 44 5.17 2.89 -14.62
CA ALA A 44 5.50 2.04 -13.50
C ALA A 44 5.95 2.88 -12.30
N ALA A 45 5.72 2.36 -11.11
CA ALA A 45 6.22 2.93 -9.87
C ALA A 45 6.77 1.82 -8.97
N VAL A 46 7.69 2.20 -8.08
CA VAL A 46 8.23 1.30 -7.08
C VAL A 46 8.31 2.02 -5.74
N ARG A 47 7.74 1.39 -4.71
CA ARG A 47 7.82 1.84 -3.33
C ARG A 47 8.77 0.94 -2.53
N LEU A 48 9.59 1.56 -1.70
CA LEU A 48 10.40 0.88 -0.70
C LEU A 48 9.64 0.88 0.62
N GLU A 49 9.27 -0.30 1.12
CA GLU A 49 8.32 -0.48 2.23
C GLU A 49 9.02 -0.67 3.58
N ASP A 50 8.27 -0.48 4.67
CA ASP A 50 8.68 -0.69 6.06
C ASP A 50 10.02 -0.03 6.42
N VAL A 51 10.20 1.21 5.97
CA VAL A 51 11.41 1.98 6.29
C VAL A 51 11.17 2.78 7.56
N GLY A 52 11.94 2.55 8.61
CA GLY A 52 11.76 3.23 9.89
C GLY A 52 13.04 3.28 10.73
N PRO A 53 12.95 3.68 12.00
CA PRO A 53 14.08 3.84 12.92
C PRO A 53 15.02 2.62 13.02
N GLU A 54 14.55 1.42 12.70
CA GLU A 54 15.36 0.19 12.76
C GLU A 54 15.88 -0.29 11.40
N SER A 55 15.55 0.40 10.32
CA SER A 55 16.07 0.06 9.00
C SER A 55 17.58 0.20 8.94
N ASN A 56 18.24 -0.72 8.26
CA ASN A 56 19.69 -0.67 8.07
C ASN A 56 20.06 0.40 7.02
N PRO A 57 20.81 1.46 7.38
CA PRO A 57 21.20 2.52 6.44
C PRO A 57 21.95 2.02 5.19
N LYS A 58 22.66 0.89 5.30
CA LYS A 58 23.39 0.31 4.15
C LYS A 58 22.44 -0.28 3.12
N ASP A 59 21.36 -0.91 3.56
CA ASP A 59 20.36 -1.49 2.67
C ASP A 59 19.60 -0.39 1.93
N LEU A 60 19.22 0.67 2.64
CA LEU A 60 18.60 1.87 2.09
C LEU A 60 19.46 2.51 0.99
N ARG A 61 20.75 2.73 1.27
CA ARG A 61 21.70 3.30 0.28
C ARG A 61 21.91 2.36 -0.91
N ARG A 62 22.03 1.04 -0.67
CA ARG A 62 22.21 0.01 -1.70
C ARG A 62 21.06 0.00 -2.71
N VAL A 63 19.81 0.01 -2.25
CA VAL A 63 18.65 0.02 -3.16
C VAL A 63 18.52 1.36 -3.90
N ALA A 64 18.78 2.49 -3.23
CA ALA A 64 18.74 3.81 -3.85
C ALA A 64 19.81 4.00 -4.94
N ASP A 65 21.03 3.50 -4.71
CA ASP A 65 22.10 3.56 -5.70
C ASP A 65 21.75 2.77 -6.96
N TYR A 66 21.14 1.60 -6.80
CA TYR A 66 20.68 0.81 -7.94
C TYR A 66 19.57 1.54 -8.71
N LEU A 67 18.50 1.97 -8.04
CA LEU A 67 17.37 2.63 -8.69
C LEU A 67 17.81 3.91 -9.41
N ALA A 68 18.68 4.71 -8.79
CA ALA A 68 19.28 5.88 -9.42
C ALA A 68 20.15 5.52 -10.64
N SER A 69 20.95 4.46 -10.56
CA SER A 69 21.77 3.99 -11.71
C SER A 69 20.92 3.56 -12.91
N GLU A 70 19.69 3.14 -12.64
CA GLU A 70 18.69 2.75 -13.64
C GLU A 70 17.78 3.89 -14.08
N ASN A 71 17.99 5.11 -13.58
CA ASN A 71 17.11 6.28 -13.74
C ASN A 71 15.65 5.96 -13.37
N VAL A 72 15.45 5.18 -12.30
CA VAL A 72 14.13 4.82 -11.77
C VAL A 72 13.85 5.73 -10.57
N PRO A 73 12.91 6.68 -10.67
CA PRO A 73 12.38 7.38 -9.50
C PRO A 73 11.61 6.39 -8.63
N PHE A 74 11.59 6.64 -7.31
CA PHE A 74 11.01 5.71 -6.35
C PHE A 74 10.41 6.43 -5.15
N GLN A 75 9.59 5.71 -4.39
CA GLN A 75 8.98 6.19 -3.16
C GLN A 75 9.56 5.41 -1.97
N VAL A 76 9.54 6.00 -0.79
CA VAL A 76 9.96 5.36 0.46
C VAL A 76 8.84 5.52 1.47
N ALA A 77 8.20 4.43 1.84
CA ALA A 77 7.15 4.38 2.86
C ALA A 77 7.82 4.40 4.23
N VAL A 78 7.74 5.55 4.91
CA VAL A 78 8.46 5.80 6.16
C VAL A 78 7.53 5.67 7.35
N ILE A 79 7.85 4.75 8.26
CA ILE A 79 7.24 4.60 9.58
C ILE A 79 7.99 5.55 10.54
N PRO A 80 7.37 6.65 11.01
CA PRO A 80 8.10 7.67 11.76
C PRO A 80 8.51 7.22 13.17
N ILE A 81 7.72 6.36 13.79
CA ILE A 81 7.92 5.89 15.16
C ILE A 81 7.88 4.35 15.18
N GLN A 82 8.97 3.74 15.63
CA GLN A 82 9.05 2.31 15.91
C GLN A 82 8.59 2.04 17.33
N ILE A 83 7.66 1.09 17.48
CA ILE A 83 7.31 0.41 18.71
C ILE A 83 7.69 -1.07 18.55
N GLY A 84 8.26 -1.67 19.59
CA GLY A 84 8.62 -3.07 19.57
C GLY A 84 8.92 -3.61 20.96
N GLN A 85 9.19 -4.91 21.03
CA GLN A 85 9.62 -5.58 22.26
C GLN A 85 11.11 -5.88 22.23
N ASN A 86 11.75 -5.82 23.40
CA ASN A 86 13.12 -6.30 23.56
C ASN A 86 13.25 -7.79 23.18
N LYS A 87 14.48 -8.26 22.94
CA LYS A 87 14.72 -9.60 22.37
C LYS A 87 14.16 -10.75 23.21
N ASP A 88 14.03 -10.56 24.51
CA ASP A 88 13.47 -11.52 25.47
C ASP A 88 11.96 -11.34 25.72
N GLY A 89 11.32 -10.35 25.08
CA GLY A 89 9.87 -10.10 25.15
C GLY A 89 9.40 -9.58 26.52
N SER A 90 10.31 -9.13 27.38
CA SER A 90 10.02 -8.71 28.74
C SER A 90 9.56 -7.26 28.86
N ASP A 91 9.87 -6.40 27.88
CA ASP A 91 9.52 -4.99 27.90
C ASP A 91 9.34 -4.40 26.49
N TRP A 92 8.52 -3.34 26.42
CA TRP A 92 8.29 -2.56 25.21
C TRP A 92 9.24 -1.37 25.13
N TYR A 93 9.64 -1.00 23.92
CA TYR A 93 10.40 0.22 23.65
C TYR A 93 9.78 1.01 22.50
N GLY A 94 10.08 2.31 22.49
CA GLY A 94 9.76 3.23 21.40
C GLY A 94 11.01 3.95 20.91
N LEU A 95 11.12 4.13 19.60
CA LEU A 95 12.15 4.92 18.95
C LEU A 95 11.51 5.79 17.87
N SER A 96 11.83 7.07 17.84
CA SER A 96 11.47 7.95 16.73
C SER A 96 12.61 8.02 15.72
N LEU A 97 12.34 8.56 14.52
CA LEU A 97 13.40 8.88 13.55
C LEU A 97 14.45 9.84 14.14
N THR A 98 14.05 10.75 15.03
CA THR A 98 14.98 11.71 15.66
C THR A 98 16.02 11.03 16.56
N ASP A 99 15.74 9.81 17.04
CA ASP A 99 16.68 8.98 17.82
C ASP A 99 17.69 8.21 16.95
N ARG A 100 17.58 8.30 15.62
CA ARG A 100 18.31 7.48 14.63
C ARG A 100 18.91 8.33 13.51
N PRO A 101 19.88 9.21 13.81
CA PRO A 101 20.47 10.12 12.83
C PRO A 101 21.06 9.42 11.61
N GLU A 102 21.60 8.20 11.77
CA GLU A 102 22.15 7.41 10.67
C GLU A 102 21.08 6.93 9.67
N VAL A 103 19.85 6.68 10.12
CA VAL A 103 18.71 6.34 9.26
C VAL A 103 18.21 7.60 8.57
N VAL A 104 18.08 8.70 9.32
CA VAL A 104 17.70 10.02 8.75
C VAL A 104 18.68 10.44 7.65
N ASP A 105 19.98 10.26 7.85
CA ASP A 105 21.01 10.56 6.85
C ASP A 105 20.90 9.64 5.61
N ALA A 106 20.47 8.39 5.78
CA ALA A 106 20.18 7.51 4.65
C ALA A 106 18.91 7.93 3.90
N LEU A 107 17.84 8.32 4.59
CA LEU A 107 16.62 8.84 3.97
C LEU A 107 16.89 10.12 3.17
N LYS A 108 17.68 11.06 3.72
CA LYS A 108 18.15 12.25 2.99
C LYS A 108 18.99 11.89 1.76
N TYR A 109 19.81 10.85 1.86
CA TYR A 109 20.55 10.32 0.72
C TYR A 109 19.62 9.75 -0.36
N MET A 110 18.59 9.01 0.03
CA MET A 110 17.59 8.47 -0.90
C MET A 110 16.83 9.60 -1.61
N GLN A 111 16.48 10.68 -0.92
CA GLN A 111 15.91 11.89 -1.54
C GLN A 111 16.84 12.47 -2.61
N GLY A 112 18.14 12.60 -2.30
CA GLY A 112 19.17 13.02 -3.26
C GLY A 112 19.38 12.07 -4.45
N LYS A 113 18.78 10.87 -4.43
CA LYS A 113 18.83 9.85 -5.49
C LYS A 113 17.52 9.71 -6.27
N GLY A 114 16.57 10.63 -6.08
CA GLY A 114 15.26 10.60 -6.74
C GLY A 114 14.18 9.86 -5.94
N GLY A 115 14.43 9.57 -4.66
CA GLY A 115 13.44 9.04 -3.74
C GLY A 115 12.48 10.12 -3.23
N THR A 116 11.19 9.82 -3.19
CA THR A 116 10.18 10.65 -2.51
C THR A 116 9.76 9.96 -1.22
N LEU A 117 9.88 10.64 -0.09
CA LEU A 117 9.42 10.08 1.19
C LEU A 117 7.91 10.26 1.30
N ILE A 118 7.22 9.21 1.70
CA ILE A 118 5.79 9.21 2.00
C ILE A 118 5.62 8.68 3.43
N GLN A 119 4.56 9.10 4.12
CA GLN A 119 4.31 8.59 5.46
C GLN A 119 3.57 7.25 5.39
N HIS A 120 4.02 6.28 6.21
CA HIS A 120 3.51 4.91 6.23
C HIS A 120 3.05 4.58 7.65
N GLY A 121 1.80 4.94 7.96
CA GLY A 121 1.34 4.96 9.33
C GLY A 121 1.99 6.03 10.20
N THR A 122 1.69 5.98 11.49
CA THR A 122 2.43 6.74 12.53
C THR A 122 3.37 5.82 13.27
N THR A 123 2.85 4.64 13.62
CA THR A 123 3.64 3.57 14.20
C THR A 123 3.49 2.25 13.46
N HIS A 124 2.61 2.12 12.47
CA HIS A 124 2.35 0.86 11.77
C HIS A 124 1.96 -0.27 12.73
N GLN A 125 1.14 0.05 13.73
CA GLN A 125 0.54 -0.90 14.67
C GLN A 125 -0.53 -0.20 15.54
N MET A 126 -1.43 -0.98 16.14
CA MET A 126 -2.53 -0.49 17.00
C MET A 126 -2.23 -0.75 18.48
N GLY A 127 -1.31 0.00 19.07
CA GLY A 127 -0.83 -0.25 20.43
C GLY A 127 -0.12 -1.61 20.61
N THR A 128 0.07 -2.05 21.85
CA THR A 128 0.83 -3.27 22.17
C THR A 128 0.03 -4.56 22.00
N MET A 129 -1.09 -4.53 21.27
CA MET A 129 -1.91 -5.71 21.01
C MET A 129 -1.57 -6.32 19.66
N ASP A 130 -1.63 -7.64 19.59
CA ASP A 130 -1.58 -8.36 18.32
C ASP A 130 -2.77 -7.94 17.45
N ASN A 131 -2.49 -7.37 16.27
CA ASN A 131 -3.52 -6.88 15.36
C ASN A 131 -3.18 -7.12 13.87
N PRO A 132 -3.05 -8.38 13.42
CA PRO A 132 -3.18 -9.66 14.16
C PRO A 132 -1.84 -10.34 14.52
N TYR A 133 -0.72 -9.63 14.39
CA TYR A 133 0.62 -10.16 14.49
C TYR A 133 1.22 -10.02 15.90
N SER A 134 1.95 -8.96 16.22
CA SER A 134 2.80 -8.94 17.43
C SER A 134 2.74 -7.65 18.24
N GLY A 135 1.94 -6.68 17.82
CA GLY A 135 1.93 -5.29 18.27
C GLY A 135 3.15 -4.48 17.86
N ARG A 136 4.07 -5.07 17.07
CA ARG A 136 5.31 -4.43 16.61
C ARG A 136 5.08 -3.61 15.35
N SER A 137 5.72 -2.44 15.28
CA SER A 137 5.70 -1.60 14.08
C SER A 137 6.25 -2.33 12.86
N GLY A 138 5.56 -2.16 11.73
CA GLY A 138 5.87 -2.82 10.46
C GLY A 138 5.23 -4.20 10.32
N GLU A 139 4.69 -4.78 11.40
CA GLU A 139 4.03 -6.07 11.35
C GLU A 139 2.50 -5.95 11.39
N ASP A 140 1.94 -4.93 12.05
CA ASP A 140 0.50 -4.87 12.36
C ASP A 140 -0.27 -3.79 11.61
N TYR A 141 -1.60 -3.96 11.60
CA TYR A 141 -2.53 -2.95 11.12
C TYR A 141 -2.69 -1.83 12.15
N GLU A 142 -2.81 -0.60 11.65
CA GLU A 142 -2.90 0.59 12.50
C GLU A 142 -4.33 1.17 12.60
N PHE A 143 -5.10 1.13 11.51
CA PHE A 143 -6.36 1.88 11.40
C PHE A 143 -7.63 1.00 11.36
N TYR A 144 -7.47 -0.31 11.51
CA TYR A 144 -8.58 -1.26 11.59
C TYR A 144 -8.16 -2.50 12.36
N ARG A 145 -9.12 -3.24 12.94
CA ARG A 145 -8.82 -4.46 13.70
C ARG A 145 -8.90 -5.69 12.83
N PHE A 146 -7.91 -6.56 12.97
CA PHE A 146 -7.80 -7.83 12.27
C PHE A 146 -7.50 -8.96 13.27
N GLY A 147 -7.79 -10.18 12.84
CA GLY A 147 -7.53 -11.40 13.58
C GLY A 147 -7.16 -12.55 12.64
N CYS A 148 -6.84 -13.70 13.22
CA CYS A 148 -6.49 -14.90 12.46
C CYS A 148 -7.62 -15.92 12.49
N THR A 149 -7.87 -16.57 11.36
CA THR A 149 -8.85 -17.66 11.21
C THR A 149 -8.27 -18.81 10.37
N SER A 150 -8.82 -20.01 10.49
CA SER A 150 -8.47 -21.17 9.65
C SER A 150 -9.25 -21.24 8.33
N THR A 151 -10.27 -20.41 8.16
CA THR A 151 -11.07 -20.28 6.93
C THR A 151 -11.14 -18.83 6.45
N ASP A 152 -11.27 -18.64 5.14
CA ASP A 152 -11.54 -17.35 4.48
C ASP A 152 -13.03 -17.00 4.42
N THR A 153 -13.89 -17.98 4.70
CA THR A 153 -15.34 -17.87 4.63
C THR A 153 -16.00 -17.88 6.00
N ALA A 154 -16.98 -17.01 6.18
CA ALA A 154 -17.79 -16.92 7.39
C ALA A 154 -18.67 -18.19 7.58
N PRO A 155 -19.03 -18.56 8.83
CA PRO A 155 -18.74 -17.87 10.08
C PRO A 155 -17.29 -18.01 10.53
N TYR A 156 -16.71 -16.90 11.02
CA TYR A 156 -15.32 -16.85 11.48
C TYR A 156 -15.18 -17.31 12.92
N ALA A 157 -14.18 -18.15 13.17
CA ALA A 157 -13.68 -18.49 14.49
C ALA A 157 -12.26 -17.93 14.63
N PHE A 158 -12.10 -16.86 15.42
CA PHE A 158 -10.80 -16.24 15.63
C PHE A 158 -9.95 -17.10 16.57
N GLU A 159 -8.71 -17.33 16.17
CA GLU A 159 -7.78 -18.24 16.86
C GLU A 159 -6.34 -17.71 16.84
N GLU A 160 -5.45 -18.42 17.52
CA GLU A 160 -4.03 -18.08 17.56
C GLU A 160 -3.41 -18.19 16.16
N ARG A 161 -2.54 -17.23 15.83
CA ARG A 161 -1.91 -17.15 14.51
C ARG A 161 -1.02 -18.36 14.26
N THR A 162 -1.16 -18.93 13.06
CA THR A 162 -0.19 -19.84 12.45
C THR A 162 0.25 -19.26 11.09
N ASN A 163 1.24 -19.87 10.44
CA ASN A 163 1.70 -19.40 9.12
C ASN A 163 0.60 -19.47 8.05
N ASP A 164 -0.36 -20.38 8.21
CA ASP A 164 -1.41 -20.66 7.24
C ASP A 164 -2.75 -20.06 7.70
N SER A 165 -2.73 -19.12 8.65
CA SER A 165 -3.92 -18.37 9.06
C SER A 165 -4.37 -17.40 7.96
N TYR A 166 -5.68 -17.29 7.75
CA TYR A 166 -6.27 -16.18 7.02
C TYR A 166 -6.30 -14.94 7.91
N ILE A 167 -5.99 -13.79 7.33
CA ILE A 167 -6.06 -12.49 7.99
C ILE A 167 -7.45 -11.93 7.76
N THR A 168 -8.24 -11.86 8.82
CA THR A 168 -9.68 -11.64 8.73
C THR A 168 -10.05 -10.37 9.48
N PRO A 169 -10.79 -9.43 8.87
CA PRO A 169 -11.21 -8.22 9.54
C PRO A 169 -12.13 -8.52 10.74
N VAL A 170 -11.84 -7.90 11.88
CA VAL A 170 -12.62 -8.02 13.12
C VAL A 170 -13.61 -6.86 13.26
N GLY A 171 -13.19 -5.66 12.89
CA GLY A 171 -14.01 -4.46 13.02
C GLY A 171 -13.19 -3.18 13.19
N ARG A 172 -13.88 -2.07 13.40
CA ARG A 172 -13.25 -0.77 13.64
C ARG A 172 -12.46 -0.78 14.96
N ALA A 173 -11.45 0.09 15.03
CA ALA A 173 -10.80 0.40 16.30
C ALA A 173 -11.82 0.95 17.30
N ALA A 174 -11.53 0.84 18.60
CA ALA A 174 -12.42 1.39 19.63
C ALA A 174 -12.52 2.92 19.56
N GLN A 175 -11.41 3.56 19.18
CA GLN A 175 -11.29 4.99 18.84
C GLN A 175 -11.29 5.08 17.32
N ASP A 176 -12.46 5.32 16.74
CA ASP A 176 -12.65 5.44 15.28
C ASP A 176 -13.36 6.77 14.98
N ASP A 177 -12.62 7.86 15.14
CA ASP A 177 -13.11 9.23 14.93
C ASP A 177 -12.18 9.98 13.96
N VAL A 178 -12.74 10.84 13.11
CA VAL A 178 -11.99 11.54 12.06
C VAL A 178 -10.93 12.46 12.65
N ASP A 179 -11.28 13.22 13.70
CA ASP A 179 -10.37 14.20 14.30
C ASP A 179 -9.25 13.48 15.07
N GLU A 180 -9.57 12.41 15.80
CA GLU A 180 -8.57 11.60 16.50
C GLU A 180 -7.60 10.91 15.53
N TRP A 181 -8.09 10.47 14.37
CA TRP A 181 -7.21 9.96 13.31
C TRP A 181 -6.35 11.06 12.70
N GLY A 182 -6.90 12.26 12.50
CA GLY A 182 -6.14 13.44 12.07
C GLY A 182 -4.97 13.76 13.00
N ASP A 183 -5.23 13.86 14.30
CA ASP A 183 -4.20 14.08 15.33
C ASP A 183 -3.11 13.01 15.30
N ARG A 184 -3.50 11.74 15.10
CA ARG A 184 -2.55 10.64 15.00
C ARG A 184 -1.67 10.76 13.76
N LEU A 185 -2.26 11.04 12.60
CA LEU A 185 -1.54 11.22 11.34
C LEU A 185 -0.53 12.39 11.44
N ASP A 186 -0.94 13.50 12.03
CA ASP A 186 -0.10 14.69 12.25
C ASP A 186 1.07 14.41 13.21
N ALA A 187 0.85 13.60 14.25
CA ALA A 187 1.93 13.20 15.16
C ALA A 187 3.05 12.44 14.43
N GLY A 188 2.72 11.56 13.49
CA GLY A 188 3.71 10.89 12.65
C GLY A 188 4.42 11.84 11.69
N ARG A 189 3.66 12.74 11.06
CA ARG A 189 4.17 13.75 10.12
C ARG A 189 5.18 14.67 10.79
N SER A 190 4.83 15.17 11.98
CA SER A 190 5.68 16.05 12.79
C SER A 190 7.04 15.42 13.10
N VAL A 191 7.10 14.11 13.38
CA VAL A 191 8.38 13.40 13.61
C VAL A 191 9.26 13.39 12.36
N MET A 192 8.69 13.27 11.17
CA MET A 192 9.44 13.35 9.91
C MET A 192 9.96 14.77 9.66
N GLU A 193 9.13 15.78 9.93
CA GLU A 193 9.53 17.19 9.82
C GLU A 193 10.64 17.55 10.81
N ASP A 194 10.53 17.15 12.07
CA ASP A 194 11.53 17.37 13.12
C ASP A 194 12.86 16.67 12.82
N ALA A 195 12.83 15.50 12.16
CA ALA A 195 14.02 14.83 11.64
C ALA A 195 14.67 15.58 10.44
N GLY A 196 13.99 16.62 9.92
CA GLY A 196 14.42 17.41 8.78
C GLY A 196 14.27 16.67 7.45
N LEU A 197 13.27 15.78 7.34
CA LEU A 197 12.98 15.01 6.12
C LEU A 197 11.99 15.71 5.18
N GLY A 198 11.40 16.82 5.64
CA GLY A 198 10.34 17.56 4.94
C GLY A 198 8.95 17.06 5.31
N GLU A 199 7.95 17.71 4.74
CA GLU A 199 6.52 17.43 4.98
C GLU A 199 6.01 16.40 3.95
N PRO A 200 5.72 15.15 4.34
CA PRO A 200 5.14 14.15 3.44
C PRO A 200 3.71 14.55 3.04
N THR A 201 3.44 14.56 1.74
CA THR A 201 2.11 14.89 1.16
C THR A 201 1.33 13.67 0.67
N ILE A 202 1.93 12.49 0.76
CA ILE A 202 1.35 11.21 0.37
C ILE A 202 1.37 10.29 1.60
N PHE A 203 0.29 9.57 1.80
CA PHE A 203 0.15 8.58 2.86
C PHE A 203 0.04 7.16 2.29
N GLU A 204 0.53 6.20 3.04
CA GLU A 204 0.31 4.78 2.84
C GLU A 204 -0.30 4.26 4.14
N THR A 205 -1.48 3.64 4.03
CA THR A 205 -2.13 2.98 5.16
C THR A 205 -1.46 1.63 5.42
N PRO A 206 -0.91 1.37 6.62
CA PRO A 206 -0.34 0.06 7.00
C PRO A 206 -1.23 -1.12 6.60
N HIS A 207 -0.68 -1.99 5.74
CA HIS A 207 -1.38 -3.13 5.13
C HIS A 207 -2.69 -2.78 4.41
N TYR A 208 -2.84 -1.52 4.00
CA TYR A 208 -4.01 -0.93 3.35
C TYR A 208 -5.33 -1.02 4.14
N GLY A 209 -5.27 -1.42 5.41
CA GLY A 209 -6.45 -1.64 6.24
C GLY A 209 -6.85 -0.41 7.04
N GLY A 210 -7.91 0.27 6.61
CA GLY A 210 -8.48 1.45 7.27
C GLY A 210 -9.99 1.35 7.46
N SER A 211 -10.52 2.15 8.39
CA SER A 211 -11.94 2.42 8.53
C SER A 211 -12.38 3.54 7.58
N VAL A 212 -13.69 3.78 7.45
CA VAL A 212 -14.20 4.96 6.74
C VAL A 212 -13.66 6.26 7.35
N ASN A 213 -13.65 6.38 8.68
CA ASN A 213 -13.24 7.60 9.35
C ASN A 213 -11.73 7.84 9.20
N SER A 214 -10.90 6.79 9.27
CA SER A 214 -9.47 6.92 9.02
C SER A 214 -9.18 7.31 7.57
N CYS A 215 -9.89 6.71 6.61
CA CYS A 215 -9.75 7.07 5.19
C CYS A 215 -10.17 8.52 4.90
N VAL A 216 -11.21 9.02 5.57
CA VAL A 216 -11.63 10.44 5.48
C VAL A 216 -10.57 11.36 6.08
N ALA A 217 -10.04 11.04 7.28
CA ALA A 217 -8.96 11.82 7.89
C ALA A 217 -7.72 11.89 6.98
N MET A 218 -7.31 10.75 6.41
CA MET A 218 -6.20 10.72 5.44
C MET A 218 -6.45 11.59 4.21
N ALA A 219 -7.68 11.61 3.68
CA ALA A 219 -8.04 12.44 2.53
C ALA A 219 -8.12 13.95 2.85
N GLN A 220 -8.34 14.32 4.12
CA GLN A 220 -8.29 15.71 4.58
C GLN A 220 -6.84 16.17 4.79
N GLU A 221 -5.97 15.27 5.25
CA GLU A 221 -4.60 15.59 5.64
C GLU A 221 -3.58 15.46 4.51
N TYR A 222 -3.79 14.56 3.54
CA TYR A 222 -2.83 14.26 2.48
C TYR A 222 -3.41 14.50 1.09
N ASN A 223 -2.53 14.83 0.14
CA ASN A 223 -2.93 15.01 -1.26
C ASN A 223 -3.35 13.69 -1.91
N ALA A 224 -2.77 12.58 -1.47
CA ALA A 224 -3.06 11.25 -2.00
C ALA A 224 -2.74 10.14 -1.00
N ARG A 225 -3.41 9.00 -1.18
CA ARG A 225 -2.98 7.71 -0.64
C ARG A 225 -2.30 6.88 -1.74
N TYR A 226 -1.35 6.03 -1.39
CA TYR A 226 -0.67 5.12 -2.34
C TYR A 226 -0.87 3.67 -1.89
N GLU A 227 -1.92 3.00 -2.37
CA GLU A 227 -2.39 1.74 -1.76
C GLU A 227 -3.41 1.00 -2.62
N GLN A 228 -3.90 -0.13 -2.10
CA GLN A 228 -5.12 -0.81 -2.58
C GLN A 228 -6.28 -0.44 -1.64
N GLY A 229 -7.25 0.30 -2.14
CA GLY A 229 -8.30 0.86 -1.28
C GLY A 229 -9.39 -0.14 -0.91
N ASP A 230 -9.81 -0.11 0.36
CA ASP A 230 -11.02 -0.78 0.85
C ASP A 230 -12.21 0.18 0.89
N TYR A 231 -13.32 -0.24 0.28
CA TYR A 231 -14.53 0.56 0.17
C TYR A 231 -15.70 -0.03 0.93
N TYR A 232 -16.27 0.78 1.81
CA TYR A 232 -17.36 0.37 2.69
C TYR A 232 -18.69 1.01 2.26
N ALA A 233 -19.75 0.20 2.12
CA ALA A 233 -21.09 0.70 1.81
C ALA A 233 -21.65 1.73 2.83
N SER A 234 -21.07 1.78 4.04
CA SER A 234 -21.44 2.74 5.08
C SER A 234 -21.32 4.20 4.66
N ILE A 235 -20.33 4.55 3.83
CA ILE A 235 -20.20 5.94 3.36
C ILE A 235 -21.36 6.37 2.45
N LEU A 236 -21.97 5.44 1.70
CA LEU A 236 -23.10 5.71 0.83
C LEU A 236 -24.45 5.70 1.57
N THR A 237 -24.55 4.90 2.63
CA THR A 237 -25.81 4.67 3.36
C THR A 237 -25.93 5.48 4.65
N GLY A 238 -24.83 5.99 5.19
CA GLY A 238 -24.75 6.59 6.51
C GLY A 238 -24.98 5.60 7.67
N GLN A 239 -25.08 4.29 7.39
CA GLN A 239 -25.22 3.24 8.39
C GLN A 239 -23.87 2.53 8.60
N PRO A 240 -23.52 2.09 9.81
CA PRO A 240 -22.28 1.33 10.01
C PRO A 240 -22.24 0.07 9.13
N SER A 241 -21.11 -0.14 8.46
CA SER A 241 -20.86 -1.40 7.73
C SER A 241 -20.68 -2.52 8.74
N GLU A 242 -21.17 -3.71 8.41
CA GLU A 242 -20.78 -4.92 9.14
C GLU A 242 -19.27 -5.10 9.08
N ALA A 243 -18.69 -5.63 10.16
CA ALA A 243 -17.27 -5.94 10.20
C ALA A 243 -16.88 -6.87 9.04
N GLY A 244 -15.77 -6.55 8.36
CA GLY A 244 -15.27 -7.33 7.23
C GLY A 244 -16.10 -7.26 5.95
N LYS A 245 -17.16 -6.44 5.87
CA LYS A 245 -17.85 -6.14 4.62
C LYS A 245 -17.29 -4.87 3.98
N SER A 246 -16.09 -5.00 3.41
CA SER A 246 -15.48 -4.05 2.46
C SER A 246 -15.42 -4.67 1.06
N TYR A 247 -15.22 -3.81 0.07
CA TYR A 247 -14.80 -4.19 -1.28
C TYR A 247 -13.40 -3.63 -1.51
N SER A 248 -12.41 -4.49 -1.60
CA SER A 248 -11.05 -4.10 -1.97
C SER A 248 -10.98 -3.86 -3.47
N GLN A 249 -10.34 -2.76 -3.90
CA GLN A 249 -10.11 -2.49 -5.32
C GLN A 249 -8.63 -2.24 -5.60
N GLN A 250 -8.16 -2.86 -6.67
CA GLN A 250 -6.81 -2.72 -7.21
C GLN A 250 -6.90 -1.99 -8.54
N PHE A 251 -6.80 -0.66 -8.52
CA PHE A 251 -6.95 0.12 -9.74
C PHE A 251 -5.75 -0.04 -10.69
N PRO A 252 -5.96 -0.09 -12.01
CA PRO A 252 -4.85 -0.09 -12.98
C PRO A 252 -4.31 1.32 -13.29
N TYR A 253 -4.95 2.37 -12.76
CA TYR A 253 -4.63 3.79 -12.92
C TYR A 253 -5.01 4.57 -11.65
N THR A 254 -4.58 5.82 -11.58
CA THR A 254 -4.89 6.75 -10.49
C THR A 254 -6.36 7.09 -10.49
N VAL A 255 -6.97 7.09 -9.31
CA VAL A 255 -8.38 7.46 -9.15
C VAL A 255 -8.56 8.56 -8.12
N HIS A 256 -9.69 9.25 -8.17
CA HIS A 256 -10.19 10.02 -7.03
C HIS A 256 -11.35 9.23 -6.44
N ASP A 257 -11.21 8.81 -5.20
CA ASP A 257 -12.15 7.87 -4.61
C ASP A 257 -13.25 8.56 -3.80
N ILE A 258 -14.14 7.74 -3.24
CA ILE A 258 -15.32 8.20 -2.50
C ILE A 258 -14.99 8.84 -1.14
N TYR A 259 -13.74 8.76 -0.68
CA TYR A 259 -13.30 9.45 0.53
C TYR A 259 -12.78 10.86 0.24
N GLY A 260 -12.66 11.24 -1.03
CA GLY A 260 -12.37 12.61 -1.46
C GLY A 260 -10.90 12.92 -1.77
N GLY A 261 -10.03 11.90 -1.80
CA GLY A 261 -8.61 12.05 -2.12
C GLY A 261 -8.20 11.29 -3.39
N ALA A 262 -7.01 11.60 -3.90
CA ALA A 262 -6.40 10.79 -4.95
C ALA A 262 -5.87 9.47 -4.36
N VAL A 263 -5.96 8.39 -5.13
CA VAL A 263 -5.35 7.09 -4.80
C VAL A 263 -4.44 6.68 -5.94
N TYR A 264 -3.15 6.64 -5.66
CA TYR A 264 -2.18 6.05 -6.56
C TYR A 264 -2.19 4.53 -6.42
N PRO A 265 -2.21 3.78 -7.54
CA PRO A 265 -2.37 2.34 -7.48
C PRO A 265 -1.07 1.65 -7.05
N GLU A 266 -1.18 0.69 -6.14
CA GLU A 266 -0.22 -0.41 -5.99
C GLU A 266 -0.95 -1.69 -6.42
N ASN A 267 -0.60 -2.27 -7.58
CA ASN A 267 -1.44 -3.24 -8.26
C ASN A 267 -0.71 -4.53 -8.67
N LEU A 268 0.55 -4.71 -8.24
CA LEU A 268 1.32 -5.92 -8.52
C LEU A 268 1.59 -6.76 -7.26
N GLY A 269 1.49 -6.16 -6.08
CA GLY A 269 1.90 -6.70 -4.79
C GLY A 269 3.41 -6.57 -4.56
N ASN A 270 3.91 -7.31 -3.58
CA ASN A 270 5.34 -7.34 -3.24
C ASN A 270 6.02 -8.65 -3.59
N ILE A 271 7.35 -8.58 -3.56
CA ILE A 271 8.22 -9.74 -3.60
C ILE A 271 8.21 -10.42 -2.23
N THR A 272 7.99 -11.73 -2.19
CA THR A 272 8.10 -12.55 -0.98
C THR A 272 9.06 -13.72 -1.20
N GLU A 273 9.76 -14.16 -0.15
CA GLU A 273 10.69 -15.28 -0.19
C GLU A 273 10.06 -16.61 0.28
N GLY A 274 8.86 -16.55 0.86
CA GLY A 274 8.14 -17.68 1.42
C GLY A 274 6.62 -17.56 1.27
N GLU A 275 5.95 -18.67 1.53
CA GLU A 275 4.49 -18.72 1.63
C GLU A 275 4.05 -18.19 2.98
N GLN A 276 3.01 -17.35 2.99
CA GLN A 276 2.51 -16.73 4.21
C GLN A 276 1.01 -16.43 4.07
N ASN A 277 0.24 -16.68 5.13
CA ASN A 277 -1.20 -16.40 5.21
C ASN A 277 -1.97 -16.94 3.99
N ASN A 278 -1.67 -18.18 3.58
CA ASN A 278 -2.22 -18.85 2.39
C ASN A 278 -1.86 -18.22 1.03
N HIS A 279 -0.90 -17.30 0.98
CA HIS A 279 -0.38 -16.76 -0.27
C HIS A 279 0.88 -17.50 -0.71
N ALA A 280 0.90 -17.92 -1.97
CA ALA A 280 2.08 -18.47 -2.61
C ALA A 280 3.22 -17.43 -2.69
N ILE A 281 4.44 -17.92 -2.87
CA ILE A 281 5.62 -17.08 -3.12
C ILE A 281 5.39 -16.15 -4.31
N ARG A 282 5.67 -14.87 -4.12
CA ARG A 282 5.63 -13.84 -5.16
C ARG A 282 7.05 -13.49 -5.58
N ASP A 283 7.57 -14.19 -6.58
CA ASP A 283 8.90 -13.93 -7.12
C ASP A 283 8.86 -12.81 -8.20
N PRO A 284 10.01 -12.36 -8.74
CA PRO A 284 10.03 -11.38 -9.82
C PRO A 284 9.21 -11.79 -11.05
N LYS A 285 9.14 -13.08 -11.40
CA LYS A 285 8.38 -13.53 -12.57
C LYS A 285 6.88 -13.33 -12.35
N PHE A 286 6.40 -13.56 -11.13
CA PHE A 286 5.01 -13.32 -10.74
C PHE A 286 4.63 -11.83 -10.89
N LEU A 287 5.45 -10.91 -10.38
CA LEU A 287 5.20 -9.47 -10.54
C LEU A 287 5.25 -9.03 -12.01
N ILE A 288 6.21 -9.57 -12.79
CA ILE A 288 6.30 -9.27 -14.24
C ILE A 288 5.08 -9.81 -14.99
N SER A 289 4.51 -10.96 -14.61
CA SER A 289 3.28 -11.46 -15.25
C SER A 289 2.08 -10.58 -14.93
N ARG A 290 1.98 -10.04 -13.70
CA ARG A 290 0.97 -9.04 -13.33
C ARG A 290 1.10 -7.74 -14.11
N ALA A 291 2.33 -7.26 -14.25
CA ALA A 291 2.62 -6.09 -15.08
C ALA A 291 2.23 -6.35 -16.55
N LYS A 292 2.44 -7.57 -17.07
CA LYS A 292 2.02 -7.92 -18.43
C LYS A 292 0.50 -7.94 -18.57
N ALA A 293 -0.23 -8.44 -17.58
CA ALA A 293 -1.70 -8.44 -17.59
C ALA A 293 -2.26 -7.02 -17.61
N ASN A 294 -1.68 -6.10 -16.83
CA ASN A 294 -2.10 -4.70 -16.75
C ASN A 294 -1.97 -3.93 -18.08
N LEU A 295 -1.21 -4.43 -19.06
CA LEU A 295 -1.16 -3.87 -20.42
C LEU A 295 -2.50 -3.93 -21.16
N THR A 296 -3.50 -4.63 -20.61
CA THR A 296 -4.89 -4.61 -21.07
C THR A 296 -5.54 -3.24 -20.90
N ALA A 297 -5.16 -2.46 -19.88
CA ALA A 297 -5.70 -1.11 -19.66
C ALA A 297 -5.00 -0.07 -20.54
N ARG A 298 -5.75 0.92 -21.04
CA ARG A 298 -5.22 2.07 -21.80
C ARG A 298 -4.20 2.88 -21.01
N GLU A 299 -4.57 3.36 -19.83
CA GLU A 299 -3.65 4.00 -18.89
C GLU A 299 -3.09 2.94 -17.95
N SER A 300 -2.13 2.18 -18.46
CA SER A 300 -1.61 1.01 -17.78
C SER A 300 -0.57 1.41 -16.73
N THR A 301 -0.82 1.07 -15.47
CA THR A 301 0.16 1.18 -14.39
C THR A 301 0.68 -0.18 -13.94
N ALA A 302 1.99 -0.27 -13.71
CA ALA A 302 2.68 -1.40 -13.11
C ALA A 302 3.39 -0.94 -11.83
N SER A 303 2.72 -1.08 -10.69
CA SER A 303 3.16 -0.52 -9.41
C SER A 303 3.29 -1.59 -8.34
N PHE A 304 4.44 -1.62 -7.66
CA PHE A 304 4.79 -2.66 -6.69
C PHE A 304 5.61 -2.09 -5.53
N PHE A 305 5.76 -2.88 -4.47
CA PHE A 305 6.65 -2.55 -3.37
C PHE A 305 7.74 -3.60 -3.10
N PHE A 306 8.83 -3.15 -2.48
CA PHE A 306 10.01 -3.94 -2.17
C PHE A 306 10.58 -3.57 -0.81
N HIS A 307 10.81 -4.57 0.04
CA HIS A 307 11.47 -4.39 1.33
C HIS A 307 12.99 -4.25 1.16
N PRO A 308 13.63 -3.14 1.60
CA PRO A 308 15.05 -2.90 1.33
C PRO A 308 16.01 -3.97 1.85
N TYR A 309 15.65 -4.71 2.89
CA TYR A 309 16.49 -5.77 3.47
C TYR A 309 16.60 -7.01 2.58
N LEU A 310 15.71 -7.19 1.60
CA LEU A 310 15.74 -8.35 0.69
C LEU A 310 16.94 -8.30 -0.26
N ASP A 311 17.23 -9.45 -0.89
CA ASP A 311 18.23 -9.53 -1.96
C ASP A 311 17.85 -8.61 -3.12
N ILE A 312 18.74 -7.66 -3.44
CA ILE A 312 18.53 -6.69 -4.51
C ILE A 312 18.39 -7.35 -5.88
N GLU A 313 18.90 -8.57 -6.07
CA GLU A 313 18.73 -9.27 -7.34
C GLU A 313 17.25 -9.53 -7.67
N TYR A 314 16.36 -9.62 -6.68
CA TYR A 314 14.92 -9.66 -6.93
C TYR A 314 14.43 -8.33 -7.51
N LEU A 315 14.76 -7.20 -6.87
CA LEU A 315 14.42 -5.86 -7.36
C LEU A 315 14.95 -5.62 -8.78
N LYS A 316 16.21 -5.99 -9.04
CA LYS A 316 16.84 -5.83 -10.37
C LYS A 316 16.09 -6.56 -11.47
N LYS A 317 15.71 -7.82 -11.21
CA LYS A 317 14.97 -8.65 -12.16
C LYS A 317 13.59 -8.07 -12.43
N THR A 318 12.88 -7.63 -11.39
CA THR A 318 11.54 -7.02 -11.52
C THR A 318 11.59 -5.74 -12.33
N VAL A 319 12.46 -4.78 -11.98
CA VAL A 319 12.62 -3.51 -12.71
C VAL A 319 12.99 -3.75 -14.18
N THR A 320 13.96 -4.64 -14.44
CA THR A 320 14.37 -4.98 -15.81
C THR A 320 13.23 -5.61 -16.60
N GLY A 321 12.46 -6.52 -15.98
CA GLY A 321 11.33 -7.19 -16.60
C GLY A 321 10.19 -6.24 -16.96
N ILE A 322 9.83 -5.34 -16.04
CA ILE A 322 8.81 -4.30 -16.24
C ILE A 322 9.23 -3.35 -17.37
N LYS A 323 10.49 -2.86 -17.38
CA LYS A 323 11.01 -2.05 -18.50
C LYS A 323 10.91 -2.77 -19.85
N ARG A 324 11.19 -4.07 -19.91
CA ARG A 324 11.10 -4.87 -21.16
C ARG A 324 9.68 -5.00 -21.71
N LEU A 325 8.65 -4.83 -20.87
CA LEU A 325 7.25 -4.76 -21.30
C LEU A 325 6.88 -3.39 -21.91
N GLY A 326 7.80 -2.43 -21.86
CA GLY A 326 7.62 -1.08 -22.39
C GLY A 326 7.05 -0.08 -21.39
N TYR A 327 7.08 -0.40 -20.10
CA TYR A 327 6.74 0.55 -19.04
C TYR A 327 7.86 1.55 -18.79
N GLU A 328 7.48 2.78 -18.48
CA GLU A 328 8.37 3.84 -18.03
C GLU A 328 8.18 4.09 -16.54
N PHE A 329 9.26 3.99 -15.76
CA PHE A 329 9.20 4.29 -14.33
C PHE A 329 9.05 5.80 -14.11
N ARG A 330 8.11 6.17 -13.23
CA ARG A 330 7.74 7.56 -12.94
C ARG A 330 7.65 7.78 -11.43
N PRO A 331 7.84 9.03 -10.94
CA PRO A 331 7.38 9.37 -9.60
C PRO A 331 5.89 9.05 -9.50
N VAL A 332 5.44 8.54 -8.35
CA VAL A 332 4.04 8.13 -8.18
C VAL A 332 3.05 9.27 -8.49
N THR A 333 3.45 10.52 -8.23
CA THR A 333 2.66 11.73 -8.52
C THR A 333 2.43 12.02 -10.01
N GLU A 334 3.15 11.34 -10.89
CA GLU A 334 3.00 11.46 -12.35
C GLU A 334 2.15 10.34 -12.96
N LEU A 335 1.75 9.33 -12.17
CA LEU A 335 0.85 8.28 -12.62
C LEU A 335 -0.50 8.89 -13.05
N LYS A 336 -1.06 8.34 -14.12
CA LYS A 336 -2.35 8.74 -14.68
C LYS A 336 -3.48 7.94 -14.11
#